data_AF-W9DMA4-F1
#
_entry.id   AF-W9DMA4-F1
#
_cell.length_a   1.000
_cell.length_b   1.000
_cell.length_c   1.000
_cell.angle_alpha   90.00
_cell.angle_beta   90.00
_cell.angle_gamma   90.00
#
_symmetry.space_group_name_H-M   'P 1'
#
loop_
_entity.id
_entity.type
_entity.pdbx_description
1 polymer ?
#
loop_
_entity_poly.entity_id
_entity_poly.type
_entity_poly.pdbx_seq_one_letter_code
_entity_poly.pdbx_strand_id
1 'polypeptide(L)'
;MARGHRRRIVALVAALAAGLGLAACAGSPDQAASERPAAQDGHLPPGFDTTFRWSSTPVLDPQSDEGTFVRAYVESFEIANAGASVEWGYPGFAEASPSNIDQMVTAYPSEVSEARRQVGTAFYTGLRRVDDADWTRIVLCRQGYRSVERDGTWVVGYDTSRPVEIDIRRIGDRPPAAPQGGQRTPETDVFGAWYTSRYDFSALYPTPTTDQKACAATRQVGMPHWLPAEADEPWPVSPAVPGWSTYPGVG
;
A
#
# COMPACT_ATOMS: atom_id res chain seq x y z
N MET A 1 72.63 -1.29 -63.80
CA MET A 1 73.08 -1.27 -62.39
C MET A 1 72.86 0.13 -61.82
N ALA A 2 72.55 0.22 -60.52
CA ALA A 2 72.30 1.45 -59.73
C ALA A 2 70.95 2.19 -59.93
N ARG A 3 69.87 1.60 -59.36
CA ARG A 3 68.72 2.32 -58.77
C ARG A 3 69.20 3.02 -57.48
N GLY A 4 68.70 4.16 -57.02
CA GLY A 4 67.54 4.92 -57.46
C GLY A 4 67.61 6.37 -56.95
N HIS A 5 66.99 7.23 -57.75
CA HIS A 5 66.87 8.66 -57.59
C HIS A 5 65.91 9.09 -56.48
N ARG A 6 66.28 10.19 -55.83
CA ARG A 6 65.38 11.20 -55.24
C ARG A 6 64.28 11.62 -56.23
N ARG A 7 63.03 11.67 -55.79
CA ARG A 7 61.93 12.56 -56.24
C ARG A 7 60.77 12.40 -55.24
N ARG A 8 60.60 13.30 -54.26
CA ARG A 8 59.78 14.53 -54.29
C ARG A 8 58.37 14.30 -54.85
N ILE A 9 57.38 14.25 -53.96
CA ILE A 9 56.03 14.77 -54.24
C ILE A 9 55.60 15.61 -53.02
N VAL A 10 55.28 16.86 -53.32
CA VAL A 10 54.71 17.88 -52.44
C VAL A 10 53.20 17.86 -52.65
N ALA A 11 52.42 17.84 -51.57
CA ALA A 11 51.04 18.35 -51.49
C ALA A 11 50.73 18.53 -49.98
N LEU A 12 50.78 19.73 -49.41
CA LEU A 12 49.71 20.77 -49.38
C LEU A 12 48.32 20.19 -49.09
N VAL A 13 47.79 20.42 -47.89
CA VAL A 13 46.69 21.36 -47.58
C VAL A 13 46.24 21.15 -46.13
N ALA A 14 46.12 22.26 -45.41
CA ALA A 14 45.60 22.37 -44.05
C ALA A 14 44.08 22.17 -44.01
N ALA A 15 43.57 21.58 -42.92
CA ALA A 15 42.19 21.81 -42.49
C ALA A 15 42.06 21.56 -40.98
N LEU A 16 41.63 22.62 -40.27
CA LEU A 16 41.09 22.57 -38.92
C LEU A 16 39.92 21.58 -38.84
N ALA A 17 39.86 20.80 -37.77
CA ALA A 17 38.59 20.39 -37.18
C ALA A 17 38.78 20.15 -35.68
N ALA A 18 38.07 20.95 -34.90
CA ALA A 18 37.88 20.76 -33.47
C ALA A 18 37.22 19.40 -33.20
N GLY A 19 37.72 18.70 -32.20
CA GLY A 19 37.12 17.46 -31.69
C GLY A 19 37.28 17.39 -30.18
N LEU A 20 36.27 17.89 -29.46
CA LEU A 20 36.05 17.59 -28.05
C LEU A 20 35.91 16.07 -27.88
N GLY A 21 36.89 15.44 -27.23
CA GLY A 21 36.80 14.06 -26.77
C GLY A 21 36.41 14.02 -25.30
N LEU A 22 35.11 13.84 -25.04
CA LEU A 22 34.56 13.39 -23.75
C LEU A 22 34.71 11.87 -23.61
N ALA A 23 34.62 11.43 -22.35
CA ALA A 23 34.47 10.05 -21.84
C ALA A 23 35.78 9.30 -21.52
N ALA A 24 35.91 8.58 -20.41
CA ALA A 24 34.90 8.07 -19.49
C ALA A 24 35.47 7.98 -18.06
N CYS A 25 34.79 8.61 -17.10
CA CYS A 25 34.87 8.17 -15.72
C CYS A 25 34.30 6.76 -15.67
N ALA A 26 35.08 5.81 -15.15
CA ALA A 26 34.59 4.50 -14.76
C ALA A 26 33.58 4.71 -13.61
N GLY A 27 32.32 4.97 -13.95
CA GLY A 27 31.21 4.76 -13.05
C GLY A 27 31.06 3.26 -12.91
N SER A 28 31.41 2.73 -11.74
CA SER A 28 30.95 1.41 -11.31
C SER A 28 29.45 1.33 -11.62
N PRO A 29 28.96 0.28 -12.31
CA PRO A 29 27.54 0.09 -12.40
C PRO A 29 27.03 0.02 -10.97
N ASP A 30 26.12 0.94 -10.63
CA ASP A 30 25.26 0.83 -9.47
C ASP A 30 24.69 -0.57 -9.55
N GLN A 31 25.22 -1.44 -8.71
CA GLN A 31 24.73 -2.78 -8.54
C GLN A 31 23.34 -2.55 -7.96
N ALA A 32 22.33 -2.58 -8.83
CA ALA A 32 20.93 -2.58 -8.44
C ALA A 32 20.86 -3.56 -7.27
N ALA A 33 20.62 -3.02 -6.08
CA ALA A 33 20.43 -3.83 -4.91
C ALA A 33 19.24 -4.72 -5.28
N SER A 34 19.50 -5.99 -5.55
CA SER A 34 18.48 -7.02 -5.48
C SER A 34 17.97 -6.94 -4.05
N GLU A 35 16.88 -6.20 -3.87
CA GLU A 35 16.02 -6.34 -2.70
C GLU A 35 15.67 -7.82 -2.65
N ARG A 36 16.27 -8.54 -1.70
CA ARG A 36 15.77 -9.87 -1.33
C ARG A 36 14.27 -9.73 -1.09
N PRO A 37 13.47 -10.75 -1.45
CA PRO A 37 12.08 -10.79 -1.01
C PRO A 37 12.08 -10.52 0.50
N ALA A 38 11.38 -9.46 0.92
CA ALA A 38 11.19 -9.20 2.33
C ALA A 38 10.69 -10.51 2.96
N ALA A 39 11.32 -10.94 4.05
CA ALA A 39 10.82 -12.09 4.79
C ALA A 39 9.32 -11.85 5.06
N GLN A 40 8.48 -12.85 4.80
CA GLN A 40 7.05 -12.76 5.09
C GLN A 40 6.89 -12.33 6.54
N ASP A 41 6.17 -11.23 6.74
CA ASP A 41 5.77 -10.80 8.07
C ASP A 41 4.90 -11.91 8.66
N GLY A 42 5.34 -12.52 9.77
CA GLY A 42 4.64 -13.63 10.41
C GLY A 42 3.24 -13.29 10.87
N HIS A 43 2.88 -11.99 10.91
CA HIS A 43 1.55 -11.49 11.22
C HIS A 43 0.62 -11.39 10.00
N LEU A 44 1.11 -11.69 8.78
CA LEU A 44 0.29 -11.69 7.57
C LEU A 44 -0.08 -13.11 7.14
N PRO A 45 -1.31 -13.33 6.62
CA PRO A 45 -1.72 -14.60 6.05
C PRO A 45 -0.77 -15.07 4.94
N PRO A 46 -0.54 -16.39 4.80
CA PRO A 46 0.30 -16.93 3.73
C PRO A 46 -0.15 -16.45 2.35
N GLY A 47 0.78 -15.87 1.60
CA GLY A 47 0.54 -15.33 0.27
C GLY A 47 -0.12 -13.95 0.25
N PHE A 48 -0.37 -13.30 1.38
CA PHE A 48 -0.85 -11.92 1.45
C PHE A 48 0.29 -10.94 1.68
N ASP A 49 0.57 -10.10 0.69
CA ASP A 49 1.60 -9.06 0.78
C ASP A 49 1.04 -7.72 0.30
N THR A 50 0.09 -7.17 1.06
CA THR A 50 -0.47 -5.83 0.79
C THR A 50 0.02 -4.83 1.82
N THR A 51 0.47 -3.66 1.36
CA THR A 51 0.79 -2.51 2.23
C THR A 51 -0.37 -1.51 2.26
N PHE A 52 -0.43 -0.71 3.32
CA PHE A 52 -1.49 0.26 3.54
C PHE A 52 -0.96 1.68 3.56
N ARG A 53 -1.61 2.57 2.80
CA ARG A 53 -1.25 3.98 2.71
C ARG A 53 -2.45 4.84 3.01
N TRP A 54 -2.23 5.87 3.81
CA TRP A 54 -3.25 6.77 4.32
C TRP A 54 -2.87 8.21 4.02
N SER A 55 -3.84 8.95 3.49
CA SER A 55 -3.71 10.39 3.34
C SER A 55 -4.38 11.09 4.52
N SER A 56 -3.68 12.05 5.12
CA SER A 56 -4.27 12.93 6.12
C SER A 56 -5.22 13.92 5.44
N THR A 57 -6.39 14.13 6.04
CA THR A 57 -7.45 15.01 5.55
C THR A 57 -8.10 15.76 6.71
N PRO A 58 -8.90 16.81 6.46
CA PRO A 58 -9.73 17.40 7.50
C PRO A 58 -10.75 16.44 8.12
N VAL A 59 -11.06 15.31 7.45
CA VAL A 59 -12.02 14.30 7.93
C VAL A 59 -11.38 13.33 8.92
N LEU A 60 -10.15 12.92 8.63
CA LEU A 60 -9.39 11.96 9.42
C LEU A 60 -7.90 12.26 9.28
N ASP A 61 -7.24 12.45 10.42
CA ASP A 61 -5.80 12.41 10.53
C ASP A 61 -5.38 11.00 10.98
N PRO A 62 -4.71 10.18 10.16
CA PRO A 62 -4.37 8.80 10.50
C PRO A 62 -3.52 8.66 11.76
N GLN A 63 -2.87 9.72 12.24
CA GLN A 63 -1.99 9.66 13.40
C GLN A 63 -2.62 10.16 14.71
N SER A 64 -3.85 10.67 14.67
CA SER A 64 -4.61 10.97 15.89
C SER A 64 -5.02 9.68 16.61
N ASP A 65 -5.54 9.79 17.83
CA ASP A 65 -6.16 8.66 18.55
C ASP A 65 -7.25 7.98 17.70
N GLU A 66 -8.16 8.76 17.11
CA GLU A 66 -9.19 8.25 16.22
C GLU A 66 -8.64 7.69 14.91
N GLY A 67 -7.62 8.35 14.34
CA GLY A 67 -6.90 7.85 13.18
C GLY A 67 -6.24 6.50 13.42
N THR A 68 -5.61 6.33 14.58
CA THR A 68 -5.02 5.06 15.01
C THR A 68 -6.08 3.98 15.02
N PHE A 69 -7.22 4.21 15.69
CA PHE A 69 -8.30 3.22 15.76
C PHE A 69 -8.84 2.85 14.39
N VAL A 70 -9.20 3.85 13.58
CA VAL A 70 -9.78 3.62 12.24
C VAL A 70 -8.79 2.88 11.35
N ARG A 71 -7.51 3.28 11.37
CA ARG A 71 -6.46 2.58 10.62
C ARG A 71 -6.30 1.15 11.08
N ALA A 72 -6.11 0.92 12.38
CA ALA A 72 -5.93 -0.40 12.96
C ALA A 72 -7.08 -1.33 12.59
N TYR A 73 -8.32 -0.86 12.72
CA TYR A 73 -9.51 -1.66 12.43
C TYR A 73 -9.62 -2.03 10.96
N VAL A 74 -9.44 -1.05 10.07
CA VAL A 74 -9.57 -1.25 8.61
C VAL A 74 -8.49 -2.18 8.07
N GLU A 75 -7.25 -1.97 8.49
CA GLU A 75 -6.12 -2.82 8.10
C GLU A 75 -6.29 -4.24 8.65
N SER A 76 -6.68 -4.37 9.93
CA SER A 76 -6.98 -5.67 10.54
C SER A 76 -8.08 -6.41 9.79
N PHE A 77 -9.14 -5.72 9.35
CA PHE A 77 -10.19 -6.38 8.59
C PHE A 77 -9.70 -6.87 7.22
N GLU A 78 -8.91 -6.08 6.49
CA GLU A 78 -8.37 -6.52 5.18
C GLU A 78 -7.47 -7.74 5.35
N ILE A 79 -6.63 -7.76 6.38
CA ILE A 79 -5.74 -8.88 6.71
C ILE A 79 -6.56 -10.11 7.16
N ALA A 80 -7.52 -9.92 8.08
CA ALA A 80 -8.40 -10.98 8.58
C ALA A 80 -9.27 -11.59 7.49
N ASN A 81 -9.78 -10.78 6.57
CA ASN A 81 -10.54 -11.24 5.41
C ASN A 81 -9.63 -12.01 4.42
N ALA A 82 -8.39 -11.56 4.20
CA ALA A 82 -7.43 -12.30 3.38
C ALA A 82 -7.05 -13.65 4.01
N GLY A 83 -6.95 -13.72 5.33
CA GLY A 83 -6.68 -14.95 6.07
C GLY A 83 -7.92 -15.79 6.41
N ALA A 84 -9.12 -15.31 6.07
CA ALA A 84 -10.41 -15.89 6.44
C ALA A 84 -10.55 -16.23 7.95
N SER A 85 -9.95 -15.41 8.81
CA SER A 85 -9.98 -15.58 10.27
C SER A 85 -9.66 -14.26 10.96
N VAL A 86 -10.37 -13.96 12.05
CA VAL A 86 -10.10 -12.78 12.89
C VAL A 86 -8.75 -12.84 13.59
N GLU A 87 -8.15 -14.03 13.72
CA GLU A 87 -6.84 -14.24 14.34
C GLU A 87 -5.70 -13.56 13.57
N TRP A 88 -5.91 -13.25 12.29
CA TRP A 88 -4.96 -12.50 11.47
C TRP A 88 -5.06 -10.98 11.64
N GLY A 89 -6.10 -10.48 12.30
CA GLY A 89 -6.20 -9.06 12.65
C GLY A 89 -5.11 -8.65 13.64
N TYR A 90 -4.93 -7.35 13.82
CA TYR A 90 -4.01 -6.84 14.83
C TYR A 90 -4.46 -7.25 16.24
N PRO A 91 -3.55 -7.32 17.23
CA PRO A 91 -3.93 -7.60 18.61
C PRO A 91 -5.06 -6.68 19.08
N GLY A 92 -6.14 -7.23 19.66
CA GLY A 92 -7.33 -6.50 20.08
C GLY A 92 -8.43 -6.34 19.01
N PHE A 93 -8.19 -6.79 17.78
CA PHE A 93 -9.16 -6.62 16.67
C PHE A 93 -10.49 -7.33 16.94
N ALA A 94 -10.48 -8.56 17.44
CA ALA A 94 -11.70 -9.32 17.69
C ALA A 94 -12.55 -8.65 18.79
N GLU A 95 -11.90 -8.15 19.83
CA GLU A 95 -12.53 -7.45 20.95
C GLU A 95 -13.10 -6.08 20.53
N ALA A 96 -12.42 -5.37 19.64
CA ALA A 96 -12.85 -4.09 19.09
C ALA A 96 -13.92 -4.22 18.00
N SER A 97 -14.34 -5.44 17.65
CA SER A 97 -15.23 -5.72 16.53
C SER A 97 -16.68 -6.01 16.93
N PRO A 98 -17.66 -5.84 16.02
CA PRO A 98 -19.02 -6.26 16.27
C PRO A 98 -19.10 -7.79 16.40
N SER A 99 -20.12 -8.28 17.11
CA SER A 99 -20.24 -9.70 17.47
C SER A 99 -20.36 -10.67 16.28
N ASN A 100 -20.63 -10.18 15.07
CA ASN A 100 -20.70 -10.97 13.85
C ASN A 100 -19.40 -10.94 13.02
N ILE A 101 -18.28 -10.47 13.57
CA ILE A 101 -17.03 -10.27 12.84
C ILE A 101 -16.50 -11.55 12.16
N ASP A 102 -16.59 -12.71 12.82
CA ASP A 102 -16.17 -14.00 12.23
C ASP A 102 -16.93 -14.29 10.92
N GLN A 103 -18.22 -13.97 10.88
CA GLN A 103 -19.04 -14.12 9.68
C GLN A 103 -18.64 -13.10 8.61
N MET A 104 -18.29 -11.89 9.01
CA MET A 104 -17.92 -10.82 8.07
C MET A 104 -16.60 -11.12 7.36
N VAL A 105 -15.58 -11.59 8.08
CA VAL A 105 -14.25 -11.90 7.51
C VAL A 105 -14.24 -13.19 6.67
N THR A 106 -15.29 -14.02 6.79
CA THR A 106 -15.46 -15.27 6.01
C THR A 106 -16.58 -15.18 4.97
N ALA A 107 -17.26 -14.04 4.87
CA ALA A 107 -18.43 -13.87 3.99
C ALA A 107 -18.10 -14.13 2.51
N TYR A 108 -16.86 -13.88 2.12
CA TYR A 108 -16.33 -14.19 0.80
C TYR A 108 -15.14 -15.14 0.92
N PRO A 109 -15.05 -16.19 0.09
CA PRO A 109 -13.87 -17.04 0.07
C PRO A 109 -12.61 -16.21 -0.16
N SER A 110 -11.57 -16.42 0.64
CA SER A 110 -10.30 -15.75 0.43
C SER A 110 -9.76 -16.10 -0.96
N GLU A 111 -9.36 -15.07 -1.70
CA GLU A 111 -8.65 -15.22 -2.97
C GLU A 111 -7.14 -15.47 -2.77
N VAL A 112 -6.67 -15.53 -1.52
CA VAL A 112 -5.25 -15.54 -1.17
C VAL A 112 -4.87 -16.87 -0.52
N SER A 113 -3.77 -17.44 -0.98
CA SER A 113 -3.14 -18.63 -0.40
C SER A 113 -1.68 -18.71 -0.82
N GLU A 114 -0.93 -19.68 -0.30
CA GLU A 114 0.43 -19.96 -0.78
C GLU A 114 0.48 -20.24 -2.30
N ALA A 115 -0.56 -20.83 -2.86
CA ALA A 115 -0.69 -21.15 -4.28
C ALA A 115 -1.29 -20.01 -5.13
N ARG A 116 -1.83 -18.97 -4.48
CA ARG A 116 -2.43 -17.80 -5.13
C ARG A 116 -2.05 -16.57 -4.34
N ARG A 117 -0.80 -16.16 -4.51
CA ARG A 117 -0.24 -15.02 -3.79
C ARG A 117 -0.81 -13.71 -4.34
N GLN A 118 -0.97 -12.75 -3.46
CA GLN A 118 -1.39 -11.39 -3.77
C GLN A 118 -0.37 -10.40 -3.20
N VAL A 119 0.12 -9.52 -4.07
CA VAL A 119 1.08 -8.46 -3.72
C VAL A 119 0.51 -7.12 -4.14
N GLY A 120 0.46 -6.10 -3.27
CA GLY A 120 -0.15 -4.83 -3.66
C GLY A 120 -0.08 -3.71 -2.63
N THR A 121 -0.80 -2.63 -2.91
CA THR A 121 -0.96 -1.51 -1.98
C THR A 121 -2.40 -1.03 -2.00
N ALA A 122 -2.99 -0.94 -0.81
CA ALA A 122 -4.27 -0.30 -0.56
C ALA A 122 -4.07 1.14 -0.07
N PHE A 123 -4.93 2.04 -0.53
CA PHE A 123 -4.89 3.47 -0.30
C PHE A 123 -6.20 3.92 0.34
N TYR A 124 -6.13 4.61 1.48
CA TYR A 124 -7.26 5.12 2.24
C TYR A 124 -7.19 6.63 2.43
N THR A 125 -8.33 7.28 2.27
CA THR A 125 -8.50 8.72 2.49
C THR A 125 -9.86 8.96 3.12
N GLY A 126 -9.95 9.84 4.12
CA GLY A 126 -11.22 10.27 4.71
C GLY A 126 -12.05 11.08 3.70
N LEU A 127 -13.26 10.63 3.39
CA LEU A 127 -14.21 11.32 2.50
C LEU A 127 -15.20 12.18 3.27
N ARG A 128 -15.79 11.60 4.32
CA ARG A 128 -16.89 12.22 5.05
C ARG A 128 -16.94 11.73 6.48
N ARG A 129 -17.37 12.62 7.37
CA ARG A 129 -17.62 12.36 8.79
C ARG A 129 -19.06 12.67 9.13
N VAL A 130 -19.66 11.86 10.00
CA VAL A 130 -20.91 12.17 10.68
C VAL A 130 -20.73 11.87 12.16
N ASP A 131 -20.97 12.86 13.00
CA ASP A 131 -20.98 12.70 14.45
C ASP A 131 -22.42 12.64 14.95
N ASP A 132 -22.67 11.71 15.86
CA ASP A 132 -23.89 11.59 16.64
C ASP A 132 -23.53 11.61 18.14
N ALA A 133 -24.52 11.59 19.03
CA ALA A 133 -24.29 11.59 20.47
C ALA A 133 -23.49 10.37 20.93
N ASP A 134 -23.79 9.20 20.36
CA ASP A 134 -23.24 7.93 20.84
C ASP A 134 -22.26 7.27 19.87
N TRP A 135 -22.09 7.77 18.64
CA TRP A 135 -21.22 7.18 17.61
C TRP A 135 -20.67 8.23 16.63
N THR A 136 -19.61 7.86 15.93
CA THR A 136 -19.12 8.59 14.75
C THR A 136 -19.02 7.65 13.58
N ARG A 137 -19.53 8.07 12.42
CA ARG A 137 -19.27 7.41 11.15
C ARG A 137 -18.16 8.12 10.42
N ILE A 138 -17.14 7.36 10.04
CA ILE A 138 -16.15 7.79 9.06
C ILE A 138 -16.43 7.03 7.76
N VAL A 139 -16.53 7.76 6.66
CA VAL A 139 -16.55 7.20 5.32
C VAL A 139 -15.18 7.42 4.70
N LEU A 140 -14.55 6.33 4.30
CA LEU A 140 -13.23 6.30 3.67
C LEU A 140 -13.39 6.01 2.17
N CYS A 141 -12.45 6.49 1.36
CA CYS A 141 -12.25 5.99 0.01
C CYS A 141 -11.14 4.95 0.03
N ARG A 142 -11.46 3.71 -0.33
CA ARG A 142 -10.46 2.67 -0.61
C ARG A 142 -10.16 2.65 -2.10
N GLN A 143 -8.89 2.83 -2.43
CA GLN A 143 -8.33 2.54 -3.76
C GLN A 143 -7.19 1.54 -3.59
N GLY A 144 -6.68 1.00 -4.69
CA GLY A 144 -5.58 0.08 -4.59
C GLY A 144 -5.13 -0.44 -5.93
N TYR A 145 -4.01 -1.15 -5.89
CA TYR A 145 -3.57 -2.02 -6.95
C TYR A 145 -3.05 -3.31 -6.35
N ARG A 146 -3.16 -4.39 -7.12
CA ARG A 146 -2.62 -5.69 -6.73
C ARG A 146 -2.15 -6.48 -7.94
N SER A 147 -1.18 -7.34 -7.68
CA SER A 147 -0.68 -8.41 -8.52
C SER A 147 -1.16 -9.71 -7.92
N VAL A 148 -1.84 -10.54 -8.70
CA VAL A 148 -2.34 -11.85 -8.26
C VAL A 148 -1.67 -12.93 -9.11
N GLU A 149 -1.04 -13.89 -8.45
CA GLU A 149 -0.39 -15.01 -9.10
C GLU A 149 -1.44 -15.96 -9.70
N ARG A 150 -1.28 -16.29 -10.98
CA ARG A 150 -2.10 -17.23 -11.74
C ARG A 150 -1.20 -18.03 -12.68
N ASP A 151 -1.15 -19.35 -12.47
CA ASP A 151 -0.46 -20.29 -13.35
C ASP A 151 1.00 -19.91 -13.66
N GLY A 152 1.71 -19.34 -12.67
CA GLY A 152 3.11 -18.90 -12.79
C GLY A 152 3.31 -17.51 -13.40
N THR A 153 2.23 -16.79 -13.70
CA THR A 153 2.24 -15.39 -14.16
C THR A 153 1.54 -14.47 -13.15
N TRP A 154 1.79 -13.17 -13.21
CA TRP A 154 1.12 -12.19 -12.35
C TRP A 154 0.13 -11.36 -13.15
N VAL A 155 -1.15 -11.43 -12.78
CA VAL A 155 -2.17 -10.50 -13.29
C VAL A 155 -2.14 -9.25 -12.43
N VAL A 156 -1.89 -8.10 -13.05
CA VAL A 156 -1.72 -6.82 -12.37
C VAL A 156 -2.88 -5.88 -12.73
N GLY A 157 -3.42 -5.18 -11.74
CA GLY A 157 -4.50 -4.24 -12.00
C GLY A 157 -4.85 -3.35 -10.81
N TYR A 158 -5.68 -2.36 -11.10
CA TYR A 158 -6.30 -1.54 -10.06
C TYR A 158 -7.46 -2.27 -9.42
N ASP A 159 -7.62 -2.08 -8.12
CA ASP A 159 -8.84 -2.46 -7.43
C ASP A 159 -9.99 -1.53 -7.82
N THR A 160 -11.22 -2.06 -7.77
CA THR A 160 -12.42 -1.23 -7.83
C THR A 160 -12.41 -0.25 -6.65
N SER A 161 -12.33 1.05 -6.97
CA SER A 161 -12.44 2.12 -5.97
C SER A 161 -13.81 2.05 -5.30
N ARG A 162 -13.83 2.07 -3.96
CA ARG A 162 -15.07 1.90 -3.20
C ARG A 162 -15.05 2.66 -1.88
N PRO A 163 -16.20 3.18 -1.42
CA PRO A 163 -16.31 3.65 -0.06
C PRO A 163 -16.26 2.51 0.94
N VAL A 164 -15.69 2.80 2.11
CA VAL A 164 -15.73 1.97 3.31
C VAL A 164 -16.38 2.79 4.41
N GLU A 165 -17.38 2.24 5.10
CA GLU A 165 -18.03 2.90 6.24
C GLU A 165 -17.66 2.21 7.55
N ILE A 166 -17.28 2.99 8.56
CA ILE A 166 -17.00 2.50 9.90
C ILE A 166 -17.73 3.36 10.93
N ASP A 167 -18.50 2.72 11.82
CA ASP A 167 -19.16 3.36 12.96
C ASP A 167 -18.42 3.03 14.24
N ILE A 168 -17.76 4.03 14.82
CA ILE A 168 -16.94 3.88 16.02
C ILE A 168 -17.68 4.36 17.27
N ARG A 169 -17.42 3.67 18.38
CA ARG A 169 -17.93 3.95 19.72
C ARG A 169 -16.73 4.22 20.63
N ARG A 170 -16.66 5.45 21.15
CA ARG A 170 -15.55 5.93 21.98
C ARG A 170 -15.91 5.82 23.44
N ILE A 171 -15.46 4.75 24.08
CA ILE A 171 -15.66 4.52 25.52
C ILE A 171 -14.29 4.32 26.17
N GLY A 172 -14.19 4.60 27.48
CA GLY A 172 -12.99 4.33 28.28
C GLY A 172 -11.71 4.95 27.72
N ASP A 173 -10.62 4.19 27.81
CA ASP A 173 -9.28 4.62 27.40
C ASP A 173 -9.18 4.77 25.89
N ARG A 174 -8.48 5.84 25.48
CA ARG A 174 -8.29 6.16 24.07
C ARG A 174 -7.18 5.31 23.47
N PRO A 175 -7.27 4.99 22.17
CA PRO A 175 -6.16 4.49 21.39
C PRO A 175 -4.91 5.37 21.58
N PRO A 176 -3.71 4.80 21.64
CA PRO A 176 -2.50 5.61 21.63
C PRO A 176 -2.43 6.39 20.31
N ALA A 177 -2.14 7.69 20.38
CA ALA A 177 -1.74 8.42 19.18
C ALA A 177 -0.49 7.72 18.63
N ALA A 178 -0.54 7.27 17.37
CA ALA A 178 0.51 6.42 16.82
C ALA A 178 1.69 7.27 16.31
N PRO A 179 2.87 7.21 16.96
CA PRO A 179 4.08 7.75 16.35
C PRO A 179 4.36 7.01 15.04
N GLN A 180 4.90 7.71 14.05
CA GLN A 180 5.27 7.08 12.78
C GLN A 180 6.37 6.03 13.04
N GLY A 181 6.21 4.85 12.47
CA GLY A 181 7.27 3.85 12.43
C GLY A 181 7.42 3.20 11.06
N GLY A 182 8.33 2.23 10.99
CA GLY A 182 8.62 1.49 9.77
C GLY A 182 7.89 0.15 9.65
N GLN A 183 7.10 -0.26 10.66
CA GLN A 183 6.46 -1.57 10.67
C GLN A 183 5.19 -1.58 9.83
N ARG A 184 4.86 -2.77 9.31
CA ARG A 184 3.64 -3.01 8.54
C ARG A 184 2.44 -3.33 9.41
N THR A 185 2.68 -3.87 10.60
CA THR A 185 1.68 -4.22 11.59
C THR A 185 2.14 -3.73 12.97
N PRO A 186 1.22 -3.40 13.88
CA PRO A 186 1.56 -3.15 15.27
C PRO A 186 1.80 -4.47 16.02
N GLU A 187 2.78 -4.50 16.92
CA GLU A 187 3.09 -5.67 17.76
C GLU A 187 2.17 -5.79 18.99
N THR A 188 1.48 -4.71 19.35
CA THR A 188 0.63 -4.61 20.55
C THR A 188 -0.77 -4.14 20.20
N ASP A 189 -1.69 -4.27 21.15
CA ASP A 189 -3.03 -3.69 21.05
C ASP A 189 -2.95 -2.16 20.91
N VAL A 190 -3.67 -1.62 19.93
CA VAL A 190 -3.77 -0.20 19.60
C VAL A 190 -5.23 0.30 19.56
N PHE A 191 -6.19 -0.51 20.01
CA PHE A 191 -7.62 -0.18 19.96
C PHE A 191 -8.11 0.56 21.22
N GLY A 192 -7.42 0.38 22.35
CA GLY A 192 -7.88 0.92 23.63
C GLY A 192 -9.23 0.31 24.03
N ALA A 193 -10.12 1.10 24.63
CA ALA A 193 -11.47 0.63 24.97
C ALA A 193 -12.50 0.95 23.87
N TRP A 194 -12.08 1.49 22.72
CA TRP A 194 -12.98 1.83 21.63
C TRP A 194 -13.39 0.58 20.86
N TYR A 195 -14.55 0.62 20.21
CA TYR A 195 -15.01 -0.49 19.39
C TYR A 195 -15.82 -0.03 18.18
N THR A 196 -15.88 -0.90 17.17
CA THR A 196 -16.67 -0.70 15.96
C THR A 196 -18.03 -1.35 16.13
N SER A 197 -19.09 -0.55 15.98
CA SER A 197 -20.47 -1.03 16.06
C SER A 197 -21.06 -1.44 14.70
N ARG A 198 -20.46 -0.96 13.60
CA ARG A 198 -20.80 -1.33 12.22
C ARG A 198 -19.58 -1.14 11.33
N TYR A 199 -19.36 -2.06 10.41
CA TYR A 199 -18.37 -1.93 9.36
C TYR A 199 -18.92 -2.41 8.01
N ASP A 200 -18.79 -1.59 6.99
CA ASP A 200 -19.16 -1.92 5.61
C ASP A 200 -17.91 -1.74 4.73
N PHE A 201 -17.19 -2.84 4.48
CA PHE A 201 -15.92 -2.86 3.75
C PHE A 201 -16.08 -2.64 2.23
N SER A 202 -17.32 -2.66 1.75
CA SER A 202 -17.65 -2.47 0.36
C SER A 202 -19.06 -1.90 0.25
N ALA A 203 -19.21 -0.63 0.64
CA ALA A 203 -20.46 0.13 0.60
C ALA A 203 -20.84 0.49 -0.85
N LEU A 204 -20.97 -0.54 -1.69
CA LEU A 204 -21.37 -0.49 -3.08
C LEU A 204 -22.86 -0.77 -3.16
N TYR A 205 -23.63 0.25 -3.53
CA TYR A 205 -25.07 0.15 -3.65
C TYR A 205 -25.49 0.04 -5.13
N PRO A 206 -26.68 -0.53 -5.43
CA PRO A 206 -27.15 -0.68 -6.82
C PRO A 206 -27.20 0.63 -7.61
N THR A 207 -27.44 1.75 -6.92
CA THR A 207 -27.31 3.10 -7.49
C THR A 207 -26.10 3.78 -6.85
N PRO A 208 -25.13 4.27 -7.67
CA PRO A 208 -23.94 4.93 -7.15
C PRO A 208 -24.27 6.12 -6.24
N THR A 209 -23.86 6.03 -4.98
CA THR A 209 -23.99 7.10 -4.00
C THR A 209 -23.04 8.27 -4.29
N THR A 210 -23.24 9.40 -3.62
CA THR A 210 -22.32 10.54 -3.67
C THR A 210 -20.91 10.14 -3.25
N ASP A 211 -20.77 9.33 -2.20
CA ASP A 211 -19.48 8.86 -1.71
C ASP A 211 -18.78 7.93 -2.72
N GLN A 212 -19.53 7.05 -3.41
CA GLN A 212 -18.98 6.23 -4.50
C GLN A 212 -18.43 7.08 -5.66
N LYS A 213 -19.19 8.11 -6.07
CA LYS A 213 -18.75 9.04 -7.12
C LYS A 213 -17.53 9.85 -6.70
N ALA A 214 -17.51 10.35 -5.46
CA ALA A 214 -16.38 11.10 -4.92
C ALA A 214 -15.10 10.26 -4.84
N CYS A 215 -15.22 8.99 -4.40
CA CYS A 215 -14.10 8.06 -4.35
C CYS A 215 -13.54 7.75 -5.74
N ALA A 216 -14.41 7.53 -6.74
CA ALA A 216 -13.99 7.26 -8.12
C ALA A 216 -13.38 8.49 -8.82
N ALA A 217 -13.77 9.71 -8.43
CA ALA A 217 -13.32 10.94 -9.07
C ALA A 217 -11.90 11.37 -8.66
N THR A 218 -11.36 10.84 -7.57
CA THR A 218 -10.07 11.26 -7.01
C THR A 218 -9.05 10.13 -7.15
N ARG A 219 -7.81 10.45 -7.52
CA ARG A 219 -6.67 9.52 -7.43
C ARG A 219 -5.84 9.90 -6.21
N GLN A 220 -5.59 8.93 -5.33
CA GLN A 220 -4.75 9.16 -4.15
C GLN A 220 -3.27 9.37 -4.51
N VAL A 221 -2.59 10.17 -3.69
CA VAL A 221 -1.16 10.50 -3.86
C VAL A 221 -0.32 9.23 -3.74
N GLY A 222 0.61 9.05 -4.67
CA GLY A 222 1.47 7.87 -4.73
C GLY A 222 0.86 6.66 -5.44
N MET A 223 -0.40 6.73 -5.88
CA MET A 223 -0.98 5.68 -6.70
C MET A 223 -0.35 5.71 -8.11
N PRO A 224 0.11 4.57 -8.67
CA PRO A 224 0.69 4.51 -10.00
C PRO A 224 -0.25 5.09 -11.05
N HIS A 225 0.32 5.80 -12.03
CA HIS A 225 -0.48 6.35 -13.14
C HIS A 225 -0.84 5.31 -14.21
N TRP A 226 -0.09 4.22 -14.23
CA TRP A 226 -0.24 3.10 -15.14
C TRP A 226 0.19 1.82 -14.42
N LEU A 227 -0.41 0.70 -14.83
CA LEU A 227 -0.03 -0.65 -14.44
C LEU A 227 -0.02 -1.53 -15.70
N PRO A 228 0.89 -2.49 -15.82
CA PRO A 228 0.77 -3.55 -16.81
C PRO A 228 -0.47 -4.39 -16.50
N ALA A 229 -1.00 -5.11 -17.49
CA ALA A 229 -2.06 -6.09 -17.25
C ALA A 229 -1.51 -7.43 -16.74
N GLU A 230 -0.30 -7.79 -17.17
CA GLU A 230 0.40 -9.02 -16.80
C GLU A 230 1.89 -8.75 -16.64
N ALA A 231 2.56 -9.53 -15.79
CA ALA A 231 4.00 -9.44 -15.54
C ALA A 231 4.59 -10.80 -15.11
N ASP A 232 5.90 -10.97 -15.30
CA ASP A 232 6.66 -12.15 -14.83
C ASP A 232 6.90 -12.12 -13.31
N GLU A 233 6.88 -10.92 -12.73
CA GLU A 233 7.05 -10.65 -11.29
C GLU A 233 5.91 -9.75 -10.79
N PRO A 234 5.58 -9.76 -9.49
CA PRO A 234 4.54 -8.89 -8.96
C PRO A 234 4.95 -7.42 -9.13
N TRP A 235 3.97 -6.56 -9.43
CA TRP A 235 4.18 -5.12 -9.41
C TRP A 235 4.61 -4.66 -8.01
N PRO A 236 5.65 -3.82 -7.89
CA PRO A 236 6.20 -3.42 -6.59
C PRO A 236 5.15 -2.77 -5.67
N VAL A 237 5.20 -3.14 -4.40
CA VAL A 237 4.42 -2.47 -3.35
C VAL A 237 5.02 -1.11 -3.05
N SER A 238 4.15 -0.14 -2.75
CA SER A 238 4.58 1.12 -2.16
C SER A 238 4.78 0.94 -0.64
N PRO A 239 5.68 1.68 0.01
CA PRO A 239 5.85 1.55 1.46
C PRO A 239 4.58 1.95 2.21
N ALA A 240 4.36 1.37 3.40
CA ALA A 240 3.26 1.78 4.28
C ALA A 240 3.46 3.23 4.74
N VAL A 241 2.39 4.03 4.74
CA VAL A 241 2.45 5.45 5.13
C VAL A 241 1.15 5.85 5.85
N PRO A 242 1.21 6.34 7.11
CA PRO A 242 2.33 6.13 8.02
C PRO A 242 2.49 4.63 8.33
N GLY A 243 3.70 4.17 8.61
CA GLY A 243 3.90 2.83 9.16
C GLY A 243 3.66 2.79 10.68
N TRP A 244 3.55 1.60 11.24
CA TRP A 244 3.36 1.35 12.66
C TRP A 244 4.68 1.46 13.45
N SER A 245 4.61 1.97 14.68
CA SER A 245 5.76 2.05 15.58
C SER A 245 6.03 0.73 16.30
N THR A 246 7.30 0.44 16.55
CA THR A 246 7.75 -0.67 17.40
C THR A 246 7.65 -0.36 18.89
N TYR A 247 7.39 0.89 19.28
CA TYR A 247 7.31 1.26 20.68
C TYR A 247 5.90 0.97 21.20
N PRO A 248 5.74 0.18 22.29
CA PRO A 248 4.49 0.18 23.02
C PRO A 248 4.27 1.61 23.52
N GLY A 249 3.16 2.22 23.10
CA GLY A 249 2.80 3.56 23.55
C GLY A 249 2.84 3.58 25.08
N VAL A 250 3.74 4.39 25.64
CA VAL A 250 3.76 4.63 27.07
C VAL A 250 2.58 5.57 27.34
N GLY A 251 1.48 4.99 27.83
CA GLY A 251 0.39 5.73 28.46
C GLY A 251 0.76 6.14 29.87
#